data_AF-A0A2A2SDV1-F1
#
_entry.id   AF-A0A2A2SDV1-F1
#
_cell.length_a   1.000
_cell.length_b   1.000
_cell.length_c   1.000
_cell.angle_alpha   90.00
_cell.angle_beta   90.00
_cell.angle_gamma   90.00
#
_symmetry.space_group_name_H-M   'P 1'
#
loop_
_entity.id
_entity.type
_entity.pdbx_description
1 polymer ?
#
loop_
_entity_poly.entity_id
_entity_poly.type
_entity_poly.pdbx_seq_one_letter_code
_entity_poly.pdbx_strand_id
1 'polypeptide(L)'
;MSARSDARGWTAASRSPPARRPRRRKPRRSGSTSPPPRAAPARRSCSSAIPGRARPSRSRARPRTPTSSRKALRTAPTITASPSSARRISAIIGPARRCSRRRRRSCRPRATPPRPRSTPPPPCSSWRRTASGCRSGGSEVDDAAPSNPLEAAIAEAKAGRLPIAAMLRALADAELLMPSGAPVAADGAGLRPLLFDRNRVPMVACYTAIERVRDVDRLAVWLWQAPARTCLPLVPPDHGLVLNPGQPIGFEIDPAGLRRVLDEFV
;
A
#
# COMPACT_ATOMS: atom_id res chain seq x y z
N MET A 1 -15.72 30.32 64.82
CA MET A 1 -15.18 29.00 65.21
C MET A 1 -14.64 28.36 63.93
N SER A 2 -13.42 28.67 63.50
CA SER A 2 -12.12 28.12 63.93
C SER A 2 -11.91 26.65 63.56
N ALA A 3 -11.20 26.42 62.45
CA ALA A 3 -10.21 25.35 62.18
C ALA A 3 -9.78 25.52 60.69
N ARG A 4 -8.66 26.14 60.30
CA ARG A 4 -7.23 25.80 60.43
C ARG A 4 -6.81 24.42 59.89
N SER A 5 -5.81 24.48 58.97
CA SER A 5 -4.69 23.53 58.78
C SER A 5 -4.98 22.20 58.07
N ASP A 6 -4.21 21.65 57.12
CA ASP A 6 -2.84 21.84 56.60
C ASP A 6 -2.80 21.40 55.11
N ALA A 7 -2.19 22.12 54.17
CA ALA A 7 -0.75 22.11 53.85
C ALA A 7 -0.10 20.72 53.75
N ARG A 8 0.02 20.19 52.52
CA ARG A 8 1.13 19.32 52.12
C ARG A 8 1.28 19.32 50.59
N GLY A 9 2.18 20.17 50.12
CA GLY A 9 2.64 20.24 48.74
C GLY A 9 3.50 19.03 48.38
N TRP A 10 3.25 18.47 47.20
CA TRP A 10 4.13 17.50 46.54
C TRP A 10 4.64 18.12 45.24
N THR A 11 5.78 18.80 45.32
CA THR A 11 6.58 19.17 44.16
C THR A 11 7.45 17.97 43.77
N ALA A 12 6.99 17.16 42.81
CA ALA A 12 7.80 16.14 42.18
C ALA A 12 8.78 16.82 41.21
N ALA A 13 10.01 16.99 41.68
CA ALA A 13 11.12 17.51 40.90
C ALA A 13 11.41 16.62 39.68
N SER A 14 11.34 17.25 38.52
CA SER A 14 11.86 16.81 37.23
C SER A 14 13.33 16.37 37.33
N ARG A 15 13.61 15.08 37.09
CA ARG A 15 14.97 14.61 36.76
C ARG A 15 15.02 14.27 35.28
N SER A 16 15.45 15.25 34.48
CA SER A 16 15.82 15.03 33.09
C SER A 16 16.99 14.03 33.01
N PRO A 17 16.92 13.01 32.15
CA PRO A 17 18.04 12.11 31.93
C PRO A 17 19.21 12.83 31.24
N PRO A 18 20.47 12.50 31.54
CA PRO A 18 21.62 13.15 30.95
C PRO A 18 21.71 12.87 29.44
N ALA A 19 21.93 13.94 28.68
CA ALA A 19 22.12 13.91 27.24
C ALA A 19 23.27 12.96 26.86
N ARG A 20 22.95 11.91 26.09
CA ARG A 20 23.95 11.03 25.47
C ARG A 20 24.77 11.82 24.46
N ARG A 21 26.06 11.99 24.75
CA ARG A 21 27.04 12.57 23.83
C ARG A 21 27.01 11.85 22.47
N PRO A 22 26.98 12.57 21.33
CA PRO A 22 27.11 11.96 20.02
C PRO A 22 28.53 11.39 19.85
N ARG A 23 28.60 10.09 19.53
CA ARG A 23 29.86 9.44 19.13
C ARG A 23 30.31 10.06 17.80
N ARG A 24 31.39 10.84 17.83
CA ARG A 24 32.14 11.28 16.64
C ARG A 24 32.51 10.05 15.81
N ARG A 25 31.80 9.80 14.70
CA ARG A 25 32.24 8.89 13.66
C ARG A 25 33.34 9.58 12.86
N LYS A 26 34.50 8.93 12.77
CA LYS A 26 35.61 9.35 11.90
C LYS A 26 35.15 9.41 10.44
N PRO A 27 35.54 10.43 9.65
CA PRO A 27 35.29 10.45 8.23
C PRO A 27 36.10 9.34 7.55
N ARG A 28 35.42 8.40 6.89
CA ARG A 28 36.05 7.50 5.94
C ARG A 28 36.42 8.32 4.72
N ARG A 29 37.71 8.59 4.59
CA ARG A 29 38.36 9.05 3.36
C ARG A 29 38.32 7.95 2.30
N SER A 30 38.52 8.42 1.07
CA SER A 30 39.04 7.76 -0.14
C SER A 30 38.12 6.82 -0.91
N GLY A 31 37.85 7.22 -2.15
CA GLY A 31 37.40 6.31 -3.21
C GLY A 31 36.70 6.96 -4.41
N SER A 32 37.02 8.21 -4.79
CA SER A 32 36.57 8.77 -6.08
C SER A 32 37.44 8.23 -7.21
N THR A 33 36.94 7.24 -7.94
CA THR A 33 37.49 6.89 -9.25
C THR A 33 36.41 7.21 -10.29
N SER A 34 36.38 8.47 -10.70
CA SER A 34 35.60 8.90 -11.87
C SER A 34 36.24 8.30 -13.12
N PRO A 35 35.52 7.57 -13.98
CA PRO A 35 36.02 7.22 -15.30
C PRO A 35 36.08 8.47 -16.20
N PRO A 36 37.07 8.55 -17.12
CA PRO A 36 37.21 9.70 -18.01
C PRO A 36 36.04 9.81 -19.01
N PRO A 37 35.72 11.03 -19.49
CA PRO A 37 34.66 11.24 -20.47
C PRO A 37 35.02 10.59 -21.82
N ARG A 38 34.08 9.81 -22.36
CA ARG A 38 34.15 9.32 -23.74
C ARG A 38 34.05 10.49 -24.71
N ALA A 39 35.03 10.58 -25.60
CA ALA A 39 35.08 11.50 -26.71
C ALA A 39 33.82 11.38 -27.59
N ALA A 40 33.21 12.53 -27.86
CA ALA A 40 32.10 12.68 -28.80
C ALA A 40 32.62 12.62 -30.25
N PRO A 41 32.00 11.83 -31.15
CA PRO A 41 32.21 12.00 -32.57
C PRO A 41 31.36 13.15 -33.11
N ALA A 42 32.05 14.15 -33.65
CA ALA A 42 31.49 15.21 -34.46
C ALA A 42 30.72 14.65 -35.67
N ARG A 43 29.43 14.98 -35.80
CA ARG A 43 28.68 14.81 -37.05
C ARG A 43 27.84 16.04 -37.37
N ARG A 44 28.48 16.86 -38.22
CA ARG A 44 27.97 17.48 -39.46
C ARG A 44 26.56 18.09 -39.40
N SER A 45 26.59 19.42 -39.44
CA SER A 45 25.54 20.28 -39.98
C SER A 45 25.19 19.90 -41.43
N CYS A 46 23.92 19.64 -41.69
CA CYS A 46 23.34 19.84 -43.01
C CYS A 46 22.21 20.86 -42.85
N SER A 47 22.51 22.09 -43.26
CA SER A 47 21.54 23.07 -43.71
C SER A 47 20.76 22.50 -44.89
N SER A 48 19.44 22.54 -44.82
CA SER A 48 18.63 22.78 -46.01
C SER A 48 17.44 23.65 -45.63
N ALA A 49 17.51 24.88 -46.15
CA ALA A 49 16.42 25.82 -46.18
C ALA A 49 15.25 25.26 -47.00
N ILE A 50 14.02 25.48 -46.53
CA ILE A 50 12.85 25.54 -47.40
C ILE A 50 12.15 26.87 -47.11
N PRO A 51 12.14 27.82 -48.06
CA PRO A 51 11.30 29.00 -47.97
C PRO A 51 9.94 28.74 -48.63
N GLY A 52 8.88 29.22 -48.00
CA GLY A 52 7.83 29.89 -48.76
C GLY A 52 6.40 29.36 -48.61
N ARG A 53 5.53 30.35 -48.34
CA ARG A 53 4.14 30.49 -48.83
C ARG A 53 3.11 29.58 -48.15
N ALA A 54 1.90 30.02 -47.80
CA ALA A 54 1.19 31.28 -47.97
C ALA A 54 0.09 31.37 -46.90
N ARG A 55 -0.20 32.59 -46.45
CA ARG A 55 -1.48 32.95 -45.81
C ARG A 55 -2.62 32.76 -46.82
N PRO A 56 -3.83 32.45 -46.33
CA PRO A 56 -4.93 33.34 -46.66
C PRO A 56 -5.70 33.83 -45.43
N SER A 57 -5.98 35.12 -45.49
CA SER A 57 -6.88 35.91 -44.67
C SER A 57 -8.35 35.76 -45.09
N ARG A 58 -9.27 36.12 -44.17
CA ARG A 58 -10.72 36.40 -44.31
C ARG A 58 -11.60 35.15 -44.21
N SER A 59 -12.70 35.13 -43.46
CA SER A 59 -13.81 36.11 -43.31
C SER A 59 -14.50 35.88 -41.93
N ARG A 60 -14.84 36.90 -41.14
CA ARG A 60 -16.07 37.73 -41.12
C ARG A 60 -17.39 36.96 -41.32
N ALA A 61 -18.17 36.85 -40.23
CA ALA A 61 -19.65 36.78 -40.07
C ALA A 61 -19.99 35.79 -38.94
N ARG A 62 -20.84 36.00 -37.94
CA ARG A 62 -21.82 37.03 -37.52
C ARG A 62 -22.15 36.72 -36.04
N PRO A 63 -22.59 37.69 -35.22
CA PRO A 63 -23.25 37.39 -33.96
C PRO A 63 -24.74 37.10 -34.24
N ARG A 64 -25.28 36.05 -33.61
CA ARG A 64 -26.73 35.86 -33.44
C ARG A 64 -26.98 35.61 -31.95
N THR A 65 -27.56 36.61 -31.30
CA THR A 65 -28.23 36.52 -30.00
C THR A 65 -29.69 36.06 -30.22
N PRO A 66 -30.58 36.10 -29.20
CA PRO A 66 -31.02 34.95 -28.43
C PRO A 66 -32.52 34.65 -28.64
N THR A 67 -33.02 33.45 -28.37
CA THR A 67 -34.43 33.30 -27.95
C THR A 67 -34.79 31.94 -27.39
N SER A 68 -35.48 32.01 -26.25
CA SER A 68 -36.67 31.24 -25.87
C SER A 68 -36.52 29.76 -25.48
N SER A 69 -36.65 29.55 -24.17
CA SER A 69 -37.72 28.75 -23.58
C SER A 69 -38.20 27.52 -24.35
N ARG A 70 -37.80 26.34 -23.87
CA ARG A 70 -38.73 25.20 -23.81
C ARG A 70 -38.51 24.38 -22.54
N LYS A 71 -39.46 24.63 -21.63
CA LYS A 71 -39.97 23.77 -20.57
C LYS A 71 -40.12 22.34 -21.11
N ALA A 72 -39.35 21.40 -20.57
CA ALA A 72 -39.62 19.98 -20.69
C ALA A 72 -39.37 19.34 -19.33
N LEU A 73 -40.47 19.01 -18.65
CA LEU A 73 -40.47 18.09 -17.52
C LEU A 73 -39.82 16.78 -18.00
N ARG A 74 -38.61 16.50 -17.51
CA ARG A 74 -38.02 15.17 -17.58
C ARG A 74 -38.21 14.52 -16.24
N THR A 75 -39.13 13.57 -16.23
CA THR A 75 -39.33 12.54 -15.22
C THR A 75 -37.97 11.93 -14.86
N ALA A 76 -37.64 11.95 -13.58
CA ALA A 76 -36.46 11.30 -13.04
C ALA A 76 -36.51 9.79 -13.34
N PRO A 77 -35.44 9.15 -13.83
CA PRO A 77 -35.33 7.71 -13.72
C PRO A 77 -35.06 7.37 -12.25
N THR A 78 -36.00 6.66 -11.63
CA THR A 78 -35.74 5.92 -10.40
C THR A 78 -34.63 4.92 -10.69
N ILE A 79 -33.40 5.28 -10.35
CA ILE A 79 -32.27 4.35 -10.35
C ILE A 79 -32.44 3.52 -9.09
N THR A 80 -33.08 2.36 -9.23
CA THR A 80 -33.03 1.29 -8.23
C THR A 80 -31.57 0.85 -8.13
N ALA A 81 -30.84 1.45 -7.19
CA ALA A 81 -29.49 1.02 -6.84
C ALA A 81 -29.57 -0.43 -6.34
N SER A 82 -29.12 -1.34 -7.18
CA SER A 82 -28.88 -2.73 -6.82
C SER A 82 -27.82 -2.74 -5.70
N PRO A 83 -28.07 -3.36 -4.54
CA PRO A 83 -27.05 -3.47 -3.49
C PRO A 83 -25.94 -4.38 -4.01
N SER A 84 -24.88 -3.77 -4.53
CA SER A 84 -23.65 -4.45 -4.92
C SER A 84 -23.01 -5.05 -3.68
N SER A 85 -23.27 -6.34 -3.49
CA SER A 85 -22.47 -7.36 -2.83
C SER A 85 -21.31 -6.83 -1.98
N ALA A 86 -21.62 -6.36 -0.77
CA ALA A 86 -20.67 -6.40 0.33
C ALA A 86 -20.37 -7.88 0.62
N ARG A 87 -19.35 -8.44 -0.03
CA ARG A 87 -18.82 -9.75 0.34
C ARG A 87 -18.20 -9.61 1.73
N ARG A 88 -18.96 -10.00 2.75
CA ARG A 88 -18.40 -10.35 4.06
C ARG A 88 -17.42 -11.50 3.84
N ILE A 89 -16.14 -11.18 3.80
CA ILE A 89 -15.11 -12.17 4.10
C ILE A 89 -15.13 -12.33 5.61
N SER A 90 -15.98 -13.25 6.08
CA SER A 90 -15.94 -13.70 7.47
C SER A 90 -14.60 -14.38 7.70
N ALA A 91 -13.71 -13.71 8.42
CA ALA A 91 -12.48 -14.31 8.91
C ALA A 91 -12.82 -15.55 9.76
N ILE A 92 -12.32 -16.71 9.31
CA ILE A 92 -12.30 -17.95 10.09
C ILE A 92 -11.25 -17.76 11.18
N ILE A 93 -11.65 -17.13 12.29
CA ILE A 93 -10.89 -17.13 13.54
C ILE A 93 -11.64 -18.04 14.51
N GLY A 94 -11.14 -19.27 14.63
CA GLY A 94 -11.68 -20.25 15.56
C GLY A 94 -11.63 -19.75 17.02
N PRO A 95 -12.59 -20.14 17.88
CA PRO A 95 -12.66 -19.63 19.23
C PRO A 95 -11.50 -20.15 20.08
N ALA A 96 -10.78 -19.21 20.70
CA ALA A 96 -9.84 -19.49 21.78
C ALA A 96 -10.55 -20.23 22.91
N ARG A 97 -10.13 -21.48 23.17
CA ARG A 97 -10.64 -22.28 24.28
C ARG A 97 -10.24 -21.62 25.61
N ARG A 98 -11.27 -21.22 26.37
CA ARG A 98 -11.21 -20.86 27.79
C ARG A 98 -10.49 -21.95 28.59
N CYS A 99 -9.36 -21.59 29.18
CA CYS A 99 -8.70 -22.37 30.23
C CYS A 99 -9.43 -22.09 31.56
N SER A 100 -10.37 -22.96 31.94
CA SER A 100 -11.00 -22.92 33.26
C SER A 100 -10.09 -23.56 34.30
N ARG A 101 -9.65 -22.74 35.27
CA ARG A 101 -9.12 -23.15 36.57
C ARG A 101 -9.99 -24.26 37.20
N ARG A 102 -9.40 -25.41 37.52
CA ARG A 102 -9.92 -26.31 38.55
C ARG A 102 -8.81 -26.85 39.44
N ARG A 103 -9.18 -27.00 40.71
CA ARG A 103 -8.34 -27.07 41.91
C ARG A 103 -7.58 -28.39 42.07
N ARG A 104 -6.46 -28.25 42.78
CA ARG A 104 -5.65 -29.22 43.54
C ARG A 104 -6.39 -30.51 43.94
N ARG A 105 -5.80 -31.66 43.61
CA ARG A 105 -5.69 -32.84 44.50
C ARG A 105 -4.34 -33.54 44.26
N SER A 106 -3.69 -33.85 45.37
CA SER A 106 -2.42 -34.55 45.55
C SER A 106 -2.51 -36.00 45.06
N CYS A 107 -1.58 -36.40 44.18
CA CYS A 107 -1.29 -37.81 43.90
C CYS A 107 0.23 -38.05 43.95
N ARG A 108 0.61 -39.05 44.73
CA ARG A 108 1.98 -39.52 45.02
C ARG A 108 2.73 -39.97 43.74
N PRO A 109 4.08 -39.97 43.76
CA PRO A 109 4.89 -40.46 42.64
C PRO A 109 4.79 -41.99 42.54
N ARG A 110 4.39 -42.49 41.37
CA ARG A 110 4.47 -43.93 41.02
C ARG A 110 5.76 -44.16 40.24
N ALA A 111 6.48 -45.20 40.64
CA ALA A 111 7.76 -45.64 40.10
C ALA A 111 7.72 -45.86 38.57
N THR A 112 8.76 -45.39 37.89
CA THR A 112 9.00 -45.52 36.46
C THR A 112 9.45 -46.95 36.12
N PRO A 113 8.79 -47.67 35.19
CA PRO A 113 9.30 -48.94 34.69
C PRO A 113 10.47 -48.72 33.70
N PRO A 114 11.43 -49.67 33.60
CA PRO A 114 12.58 -49.56 32.70
C PRO A 114 12.16 -49.65 31.22
N ARG A 115 12.81 -48.84 30.39
CA ARG A 115 12.64 -48.80 28.93
C ARG A 115 13.12 -50.12 28.29
N PRO A 116 12.36 -50.71 27.33
CA PRO A 116 12.88 -51.77 26.49
C PRO A 116 13.92 -51.23 25.49
N ARG A 117 14.94 -52.06 25.24
CA ARG A 117 16.09 -51.78 24.37
C ARG A 117 15.63 -51.53 22.93
N SER A 118 16.22 -50.49 22.34
CA SER A 118 16.10 -50.06 20.96
C SER A 118 16.61 -51.12 19.97
N THR A 119 15.72 -51.57 19.08
CA THR A 119 16.07 -52.28 17.84
C THR A 119 16.53 -51.25 16.79
N PRO A 120 17.68 -51.45 16.11
CA PRO A 120 18.08 -50.58 15.00
C PRO A 120 17.19 -50.83 13.76
N PRO A 121 16.86 -49.79 12.95
CA PRO A 121 16.13 -49.99 11.71
C PRO A 121 17.01 -50.69 10.65
N PRO A 122 16.40 -51.48 9.74
CA PRO A 122 17.12 -52.16 8.67
C PRO A 122 17.70 -51.19 7.62
N PRO A 123 18.78 -51.56 6.93
CA PRO A 123 19.40 -50.73 5.92
C PRO A 123 18.51 -50.58 4.68
N CYS A 124 18.42 -49.33 4.21
CA CYS A 124 17.86 -48.93 2.92
C CYS A 124 18.43 -49.80 1.78
N SER A 125 17.57 -50.50 1.04
CA SER A 125 17.86 -50.86 -0.33
C SER A 125 16.58 -50.95 -1.16
N SER A 126 16.65 -50.42 -2.38
CA SER A 126 15.65 -50.46 -3.47
C SER A 126 14.51 -49.42 -3.48
N TRP A 127 14.86 -48.15 -3.70
CA TRP A 127 14.11 -47.34 -4.67
C TRP A 127 15.07 -46.78 -5.70
N ARG A 128 15.10 -47.50 -6.82
CA ARG A 128 15.82 -47.18 -8.05
C ARG A 128 15.22 -45.91 -8.63
N ARG A 129 16.09 -44.95 -8.96
CA ARG A 129 15.81 -43.76 -9.76
C ARG A 129 15.09 -44.15 -11.05
N THR A 130 13.87 -43.65 -11.22
CA THR A 130 13.44 -43.07 -12.50
C THR A 130 13.19 -41.59 -12.27
N ALA A 131 14.00 -40.78 -12.94
CA ALA A 131 13.81 -39.35 -13.04
C ALA A 131 12.50 -39.10 -13.80
N SER A 132 11.43 -38.81 -13.06
CA SER A 132 10.28 -38.10 -13.58
C SER A 132 9.95 -37.03 -12.55
N GLY A 133 10.11 -35.78 -12.96
CA GLY A 133 10.09 -34.64 -12.07
C GLY A 133 8.78 -34.54 -11.31
N CYS A 134 8.82 -34.88 -10.02
CA CYS A 134 7.89 -34.34 -9.05
C CYS A 134 8.20 -32.85 -8.90
N ARG A 135 7.68 -32.06 -9.84
CA ARG A 135 7.55 -30.63 -9.70
C ARG A 135 6.51 -30.44 -8.60
N SER A 136 6.99 -30.27 -7.37
CA SER A 136 6.18 -29.73 -6.27
C SER A 136 5.77 -28.32 -6.70
N GLY A 137 4.68 -28.22 -7.47
CA GLY A 137 4.08 -26.98 -7.91
C GLY A 137 3.44 -26.28 -6.72
N GLY A 138 4.24 -25.81 -5.78
CA GLY A 138 3.89 -24.59 -5.08
C GLY A 138 3.94 -23.51 -6.14
N SER A 139 2.79 -22.95 -6.50
CA SER A 139 2.75 -21.68 -7.19
C SER A 139 3.39 -20.65 -6.25
N GLU A 140 4.72 -20.50 -6.32
CA GLU A 140 5.34 -19.22 -5.99
C GLU A 140 4.61 -18.21 -6.87
N VAL A 141 3.67 -17.50 -6.26
CA VAL A 141 3.07 -16.32 -6.87
C VAL A 141 4.26 -15.43 -7.16
N ASP A 142 4.63 -15.33 -8.43
CA ASP A 142 5.76 -14.53 -8.84
C ASP A 142 5.46 -13.09 -8.41
N ASP A 143 6.11 -12.65 -7.34
CA ASP A 143 5.84 -11.35 -6.73
C ASP A 143 6.09 -10.20 -7.72
N ALA A 144 6.82 -10.47 -8.79
CA ALA A 144 7.09 -9.55 -9.87
C ALA A 144 6.07 -9.60 -11.02
N ALA A 145 5.16 -10.58 -11.07
CA ALA A 145 4.13 -10.66 -12.10
C ALA A 145 2.92 -9.79 -11.73
N PRO A 146 2.40 -8.96 -12.65
CA PRO A 146 1.16 -8.22 -12.44
C PRO A 146 -0.04 -9.16 -12.26
N SER A 147 -0.82 -8.93 -11.21
CA SER A 147 -2.03 -9.69 -10.88
C SER A 147 -3.32 -9.05 -11.39
N ASN A 148 -3.30 -7.74 -11.68
CA ASN A 148 -4.46 -6.97 -12.10
C ASN A 148 -4.10 -5.86 -13.11
N PRO A 149 -5.08 -5.23 -13.77
CA PRO A 149 -4.82 -4.20 -14.78
C PRO A 149 -4.04 -2.98 -14.26
N LEU A 150 -4.25 -2.57 -13.02
CA LEU A 150 -3.51 -1.46 -12.40
C LEU A 150 -2.03 -1.82 -12.21
N GLU A 151 -1.73 -3.02 -11.70
CA GLU A 151 -0.35 -3.51 -11.56
C GLU A 151 0.36 -3.60 -12.92
N ALA A 152 -0.36 -4.02 -13.96
CA ALA A 152 0.18 -4.02 -15.32
C ALA A 152 0.49 -2.60 -15.79
N ALA A 153 -0.41 -1.65 -15.56
CA ALA A 153 -0.18 -0.24 -15.88
C ALA A 153 1.01 0.35 -15.10
N ILE A 154 1.18 -0.01 -13.81
CA ILE A 154 2.34 0.38 -13.00
C ILE A 154 3.63 -0.19 -13.60
N ALA A 155 3.64 -1.47 -13.96
CA ALA A 155 4.81 -2.12 -14.56
C ALA A 155 5.20 -1.47 -15.91
N GLU A 156 4.22 -1.23 -16.78
CA GLU A 156 4.44 -0.57 -18.08
C GLU A 156 4.90 0.89 -17.92
N ALA A 157 4.36 1.63 -16.96
CA ALA A 157 4.79 3.00 -16.68
C ALA A 157 6.22 3.05 -16.12
N LYS A 158 6.58 2.13 -15.21
CA LYS A 158 7.96 1.99 -14.72
C LYS A 158 8.95 1.64 -15.84
N ALA A 159 8.50 0.87 -16.82
CA ALA A 159 9.30 0.53 -18.00
C ALA A 159 9.36 1.67 -19.05
N GLY A 160 8.67 2.79 -18.82
CA GLY A 160 8.60 3.92 -19.75
C GLY A 160 7.76 3.68 -21.00
N ARG A 161 6.96 2.60 -21.02
CA ARG A 161 6.10 2.23 -22.16
C ARG A 161 4.70 2.80 -22.07
N LEU A 162 4.25 3.15 -20.86
CA LEU A 162 2.96 3.81 -20.61
C LEU A 162 3.19 5.22 -20.04
N PRO A 163 2.55 6.27 -20.59
CA PRO A 163 2.61 7.60 -20.01
C PRO A 163 2.07 7.61 -18.57
N ILE A 164 2.70 8.36 -17.67
CA ILE A 164 2.32 8.44 -16.25
C ILE A 164 0.84 8.84 -16.09
N ALA A 165 0.35 9.79 -16.88
CA ALA A 165 -1.06 10.21 -16.85
C ALA A 165 -2.04 9.06 -17.17
N ALA A 166 -1.69 8.17 -18.09
CA ALA A 166 -2.51 7.01 -18.40
C ALA A 166 -2.52 5.99 -17.25
N MET A 167 -1.38 5.81 -16.57
CA MET A 167 -1.30 4.99 -15.36
C MET A 167 -2.09 5.60 -14.19
N LEU A 168 -2.02 6.91 -13.98
CA LEU A 168 -2.81 7.60 -12.94
C LEU A 168 -4.32 7.51 -13.21
N ARG A 169 -4.74 7.54 -14.48
CA ARG A 169 -6.13 7.25 -14.85
C ARG A 169 -6.53 5.82 -14.52
N ALA A 170 -5.67 4.84 -14.83
CA ALA A 170 -5.91 3.45 -14.44
C ALA A 170 -6.00 3.29 -12.91
N LEU A 171 -5.22 4.07 -12.14
CA LEU A 171 -5.34 4.12 -10.68
C LEU A 171 -6.71 4.65 -10.23
N ALA A 172 -7.17 5.76 -10.81
CA ALA A 172 -8.47 6.34 -10.48
C ALA A 172 -9.65 5.38 -10.75
N ASP A 173 -9.52 4.49 -11.74
CA ASP A 173 -10.57 3.53 -12.10
C ASP A 173 -10.46 2.19 -11.36
N ALA A 174 -9.38 1.97 -10.58
CA ALA A 174 -9.14 0.71 -9.89
C ALA A 174 -9.87 0.62 -8.54
N GLU A 175 -10.02 -0.60 -8.02
CA GLU A 175 -10.34 -0.84 -6.62
C GLU A 175 -9.06 -0.96 -5.79
N LEU A 176 -9.09 -0.40 -4.58
CA LEU A 176 -7.98 -0.41 -3.64
C LEU A 176 -8.41 -1.07 -2.34
N LEU A 177 -7.48 -1.78 -1.71
CA LEU A 177 -7.62 -2.29 -0.36
C LEU A 177 -6.79 -1.42 0.59
N MET A 178 -7.44 -0.83 1.58
CA MET A 178 -6.81 0.00 2.60
C MET A 178 -6.92 -0.68 3.97
N PRO A 179 -5.78 -1.05 4.60
CA PRO A 179 -5.80 -1.57 5.96
C PRO A 179 -6.17 -0.48 6.97
N SER A 180 -6.93 -0.86 7.98
CA SER A 180 -7.42 0.01 9.04
C SER A 180 -7.16 -0.55 10.43
N GLY A 181 -6.76 0.33 11.34
CA GLY A 181 -6.64 0.00 12.77
C GLY A 181 -7.99 -0.10 13.50
N ALA A 182 -9.10 0.23 12.84
CA ALA A 182 -10.46 0.22 13.41
C ALA A 182 -11.49 -0.33 12.41
N PRO A 183 -12.66 -0.80 12.88
CA PRO A 183 -13.76 -1.17 12.00
C PRO A 183 -14.14 -0.03 11.06
N VAL A 184 -14.37 -0.36 9.80
CA VAL A 184 -14.70 0.61 8.74
C VAL A 184 -16.08 0.28 8.19
N ALA A 185 -16.94 1.28 8.08
CA ALA A 185 -18.23 1.15 7.43
C ALA A 185 -18.08 1.06 5.90
N ALA A 186 -19.16 0.71 5.19
CA ALA A 186 -19.13 0.53 3.74
C ALA A 186 -18.76 1.81 2.97
N ASP A 187 -19.12 2.97 3.52
CA ASP A 187 -18.82 4.32 3.00
C ASP A 187 -17.42 4.83 3.38
N GLY A 188 -16.63 4.03 4.11
CA GLY A 188 -15.32 4.45 4.63
C GLY A 188 -15.39 5.17 5.98
N ALA A 189 -16.57 5.37 6.58
CA ALA A 189 -16.65 6.00 7.89
C ALA A 189 -15.95 5.15 8.97
N GLY A 190 -15.19 5.81 9.83
CA GLY A 190 -14.39 5.15 10.88
C GLY A 190 -13.03 4.62 10.43
N LEU A 191 -12.66 4.83 9.15
CA LEU A 191 -11.36 4.47 8.61
C LEU A 191 -10.22 5.11 9.41
N ARG A 192 -9.30 4.26 9.89
CA ARG A 192 -8.05 4.67 10.53
C ARG A 192 -6.90 4.06 9.73
N PRO A 193 -6.47 4.72 8.64
CA PRO A 193 -5.55 4.13 7.69
C PRO A 193 -4.21 3.83 8.35
N LEU A 194 -3.56 2.77 7.89
CA LEU A 194 -2.20 2.48 8.33
C LEU A 194 -1.23 3.52 7.73
N LEU A 195 -0.53 4.21 8.62
CA LEU A 195 0.45 5.24 8.27
C LEU A 195 1.87 4.69 8.42
N PHE A 196 2.77 5.06 7.51
CA PHE A 196 4.20 4.83 7.63
C PHE A 196 4.97 6.11 7.31
N ASP A 197 6.15 6.23 7.93
CA ASP A 197 7.09 7.29 7.62
C ASP A 197 8.00 6.84 6.48
N ARG A 198 8.02 7.62 5.41
CA ARG A 198 8.95 7.44 4.29
C ARG A 198 9.73 8.72 4.11
N ASN A 199 10.97 8.74 4.60
CA ASN A 199 11.84 9.92 4.55
C ASN A 199 11.22 11.18 5.19
N ARG A 200 10.55 11.03 6.34
CA ARG A 200 9.84 12.12 7.06
C ARG A 200 8.56 12.62 6.38
N VAL A 201 8.10 11.94 5.33
CA VAL A 201 6.79 12.17 4.74
C VAL A 201 5.87 11.07 5.24
N PRO A 202 4.74 11.41 5.88
CA PRO A 202 3.77 10.42 6.30
C PRO A 202 3.00 9.93 5.07
N MET A 203 2.79 8.64 4.98
CA MET A 203 2.23 8.01 3.80
C MET A 203 1.20 6.94 4.21
N VAL A 204 0.13 6.82 3.44
CA VAL A 204 -0.95 5.84 3.65
C VAL A 204 -0.67 4.58 2.84
N ALA A 205 -0.85 3.41 3.47
CA ALA A 205 -0.65 2.12 2.81
C ALA A 205 -1.92 1.68 2.08
N CYS A 206 -1.77 1.32 0.82
CA CYS A 206 -2.83 0.76 -0.01
C CYS A 206 -2.30 -0.44 -0.78
N TYR A 207 -3.20 -1.35 -1.08
CA TYR A 207 -2.90 -2.59 -1.79
C TYR A 207 -3.83 -2.74 -2.98
N THR A 208 -3.31 -3.30 -4.06
CA THR A 208 -4.06 -3.52 -5.30
C THR A 208 -4.75 -4.88 -5.34
N ALA A 209 -4.32 -5.83 -4.51
CA ALA A 209 -4.91 -7.15 -4.38
C ALA A 209 -4.69 -7.71 -2.96
N ILE A 210 -5.54 -8.64 -2.53
CA ILE A 210 -5.46 -9.21 -1.17
C ILE A 210 -4.18 -10.03 -0.99
N GLU A 211 -3.67 -10.64 -2.05
CA GLU A 211 -2.44 -11.42 -2.07
C GLU A 211 -1.19 -10.56 -1.84
N ARG A 212 -1.29 -9.24 -2.05
CA ARG A 212 -0.22 -8.26 -1.81
C ARG A 212 -0.16 -7.81 -0.34
N VAL A 213 -1.22 -8.05 0.43
CA VAL A 213 -1.30 -7.70 1.85
C VAL A 213 -0.43 -8.68 2.64
N ARG A 214 0.84 -8.31 2.86
CA ARG A 214 1.81 -9.10 3.64
C ARG A 214 2.30 -8.35 4.85
N ASP A 215 2.45 -9.05 5.96
CA ASP A 215 2.98 -8.53 7.23
C ASP A 215 2.19 -7.38 7.87
N VAL A 216 1.00 -7.08 7.35
CA VAL A 216 0.12 -5.99 7.82
C VAL A 216 -0.87 -6.43 8.89
N ASP A 217 -1.14 -7.74 8.99
CA ASP A 217 -2.13 -8.31 9.93
C ASP A 217 -1.84 -7.97 11.40
N ARG A 218 -0.57 -7.71 11.73
CA ARG A 218 -0.16 -7.30 13.08
C ARG A 218 -0.45 -5.83 13.38
N LEU A 219 -0.57 -5.00 12.34
CA LEU A 219 -0.72 -3.55 12.44
C LEU A 219 -2.14 -3.07 12.15
N ALA A 220 -2.87 -3.80 11.30
CA ALA A 220 -4.24 -3.49 10.91
C ALA A 220 -5.06 -4.79 10.83
N VAL A 221 -6.07 -4.88 11.70
CA VAL A 221 -6.97 -6.05 11.77
C VAL A 221 -8.09 -5.99 10.74
N TRP A 222 -8.36 -4.79 10.21
CA TRP A 222 -9.46 -4.53 9.29
C TRP A 222 -8.92 -4.18 7.91
N LEU A 223 -9.56 -4.68 6.87
CA LEU A 223 -9.24 -4.37 5.49
C LEU A 223 -10.52 -3.86 4.81
N TRP A 224 -10.46 -2.65 4.28
CA TRP A 224 -11.57 -2.03 3.57
C TRP A 224 -11.23 -1.96 2.08
N GLN A 225 -12.12 -2.47 1.23
CA GLN A 225 -11.97 -2.47 -0.22
C GLN A 225 -13.02 -1.55 -0.82
N ALA A 226 -12.59 -0.58 -1.61
CA ALA A 226 -13.47 0.34 -2.32
C ALA A 226 -12.78 0.92 -3.58
N PRO A 227 -13.53 1.54 -4.50
CA PRO A 227 -12.95 2.22 -5.65
C PRO A 227 -11.97 3.31 -5.22
N ALA A 228 -10.89 3.52 -5.97
CA ALA A 228 -9.89 4.53 -5.69
C ALA A 228 -10.51 5.93 -5.55
N ARG A 229 -11.51 6.27 -6.38
CA ARG A 229 -12.27 7.54 -6.27
C ARG A 229 -12.93 7.74 -4.91
N THR A 230 -13.27 6.67 -4.20
CA THR A 230 -13.82 6.73 -2.84
C THR A 230 -12.70 6.73 -1.79
N CYS A 231 -11.65 5.95 -2.01
CA CYS A 231 -10.54 5.81 -1.07
C CYS A 231 -9.63 7.04 -0.99
N LEU A 232 -9.25 7.61 -2.13
CA LEU A 232 -8.24 8.67 -2.21
C LEU A 232 -8.66 9.96 -1.49
N PRO A 233 -9.92 10.42 -1.55
CA PRO A 233 -10.36 11.59 -0.78
C PRO A 233 -10.30 11.43 0.74
N LEU A 234 -10.25 10.19 1.24
CA LEU A 234 -10.14 9.90 2.68
C LEU A 234 -8.69 9.94 3.17
N VAL A 235 -7.71 10.03 2.26
CA VAL A 235 -6.30 10.21 2.64
C VAL A 235 -6.12 11.62 3.22
N PRO A 236 -5.47 11.75 4.40
CA PRO A 236 -5.22 13.07 4.97
C PRO A 236 -4.43 13.97 4.01
N PRO A 237 -4.71 15.29 3.97
CA PRO A 237 -4.25 16.19 2.93
C PRO A 237 -2.73 16.40 2.85
N ASP A 238 -2.02 16.12 3.95
CA ASP A 238 -0.58 16.22 4.15
C ASP A 238 0.15 14.87 4.01
N HIS A 239 -0.58 13.81 3.64
CA HIS A 239 -0.05 12.47 3.50
C HIS A 239 0.05 12.06 2.03
N GLY A 240 1.07 11.27 1.72
CA GLY A 240 1.16 10.61 0.43
C GLY A 240 0.50 9.23 0.44
N LEU A 241 0.65 8.52 -0.67
CA LEU A 241 0.11 7.18 -0.88
C LEU A 241 1.23 6.23 -1.29
N VAL A 242 1.27 5.02 -0.74
CA VAL A 242 2.06 3.93 -1.32
C VAL A 242 1.18 2.75 -1.62
N LEU A 243 1.21 2.34 -2.88
CA LEU A 243 0.64 1.10 -3.39
C LEU A 243 1.64 -0.03 -3.21
N ASN A 244 1.19 -1.12 -2.60
CA ASN A 244 1.94 -2.36 -2.36
C ASN A 244 3.31 -2.09 -1.72
N PRO A 245 3.35 -1.54 -0.50
CA PRO A 245 4.61 -1.24 0.18
C PRO A 245 5.47 -2.51 0.32
N GLY A 246 6.76 -2.38 -0.03
CA GLY A 246 7.74 -3.47 0.03
C GLY A 246 7.68 -4.47 -1.14
N GLN A 247 6.79 -4.30 -2.11
CA GLN A 247 6.65 -5.19 -3.26
C GLN A 247 7.40 -4.67 -4.51
N PRO A 248 7.84 -5.54 -5.43
CA PRO A 248 8.47 -5.13 -6.70
C PRO A 248 7.54 -4.24 -7.55
N ILE A 249 6.26 -4.60 -7.63
CA ILE A 249 5.20 -3.80 -8.25
C ILE A 249 4.55 -2.89 -7.19
N GLY A 250 5.35 -2.00 -6.61
CA GLY A 250 4.88 -0.89 -5.77
C GLY A 250 4.91 0.46 -6.50
N PHE A 251 4.10 1.42 -6.06
CA PHE A 251 4.12 2.78 -6.58
C PHE A 251 3.92 3.77 -5.43
N GLU A 252 4.69 4.86 -5.44
CA GLU A 252 4.65 5.87 -4.38
C GLU A 252 4.21 7.21 -4.99
N ILE A 253 3.27 7.89 -4.34
CA ILE A 253 2.81 9.24 -4.70
C ILE A 253 2.99 10.14 -3.49
N ASP A 254 3.77 11.20 -3.64
CA ASP A 254 3.91 12.20 -2.59
C ASP A 254 2.60 12.99 -2.37
N PRO A 255 2.46 13.74 -1.25
CA PRO A 255 1.23 14.49 -0.97
C PRO A 255 0.83 15.48 -2.08
N ALA A 256 1.81 16.12 -2.74
CA ALA A 256 1.54 17.11 -3.78
C ALA A 256 1.06 16.43 -5.08
N GLY A 257 1.65 15.30 -5.45
CA GLY A 257 1.22 14.46 -6.55
C GLY A 257 -0.17 13.88 -6.32
N LEU A 258 -0.46 13.44 -5.09
CA LEU A 258 -1.76 12.90 -4.73
C LEU A 258 -2.85 13.97 -4.86
N ARG A 259 -2.57 15.21 -4.43
CA ARG A 259 -3.50 16.33 -4.62
C ARG A 259 -3.85 16.56 -6.09
N ARG A 260 -2.85 16.52 -6.98
CA ARG A 260 -3.08 16.66 -8.43
C ARG A 260 -3.96 15.53 -8.99
N VAL A 261 -3.75 14.30 -8.52
CA VAL A 261 -4.58 13.16 -8.92
C VAL A 261 -6.04 13.36 -8.50
N LEU A 262 -6.26 13.85 -7.28
CA LEU A 262 -7.60 14.17 -6.80
C LEU A 262 -8.24 15.26 -7.66
N ASP A 263 -7.53 16.36 -7.92
CA ASP A 263 -8.08 17.49 -8.69
C ASP A 263 -8.38 17.14 -10.16
N GLU A 264 -7.61 16.22 -10.76
CA GLU A 264 -7.74 15.86 -12.17
C GLU A 264 -8.75 14.71 -12.41
N PHE A 265 -8.81 13.74 -11.51
CA PHE A 265 -9.50 12.47 -11.78
C PHE A 265 -10.61 12.12 -10.81
N VAL A 266 -10.74 12.75 -9.64
CA VAL A 266 -11.72 12.35 -8.60
C VAL A 266 -12.77 13.41 -8.40
#